data_AF-A0AAN8Q2J0-F1
#
_entry.id   AF-A0AAN8Q2J0-F1
#
_cell.length_a   1.000
_cell.length_b   1.000
_cell.length_c   1.000
_cell.angle_alpha   90.00
_cell.angle_beta   90.00
_cell.angle_gamma   90.00
#
_symmetry.space_group_name_H-M   'P 1'
#
loop_
_entity.id
_entity.type
_entity.pdbx_description
1 polymer ?
#
loop_
_entity_poly.entity_id
_entity_poly.type
_entity_poly.pdbx_seq_one_letter_code
_entity_poly.pdbx_strand_id
1 'polypeptide(L)'
;MASSRNLPQSKEALLKSYQTRLKDDVRSMLENFEEIVKLAKGENETQLSRMTQCEQDTYEMHVRAANIVRAGESLMKLVSDMKQYLILNDFPSVNEAIGQNSKIFRQKQAECDQKLMNLRDDMAADLYDLEEEYYTSIYK
;
A
#
# COMPACT_ATOMS: atom_id res chain seq x y z
N MET A 1 -7.92 21.05 9.59
CA MET A 1 -6.45 21.13 9.77
C MET A 1 -5.90 19.75 9.51
N ALA A 2 -5.06 19.59 8.48
CA ALA A 2 -4.46 18.29 8.18
C ALA A 2 -3.48 17.96 9.31
N SER A 3 -3.85 16.99 10.15
CA SER A 3 -2.98 16.47 11.20
C SER A 3 -1.71 15.94 10.52
N SER A 4 -0.59 16.65 10.69
CA SER A 4 0.73 16.19 10.30
C SER A 4 1.04 14.93 11.12
N ARG A 5 0.66 13.77 10.58
CA ARG A 5 1.04 12.47 11.12
C ARG A 5 2.56 12.39 11.01
N ASN A 6 3.28 12.66 12.10
CA ASN A 6 4.69 12.36 12.19
C ASN A 6 4.89 10.88 11.84
N LEU A 7 5.57 10.59 10.74
CA LEU A 7 5.88 9.22 10.37
C LEU A 7 6.84 8.65 11.42
N PRO A 8 6.65 7.39 11.86
CA PRO A 8 7.65 6.69 12.67
C PRO A 8 9.02 6.76 11.99
N GLN A 9 10.08 7.02 12.75
CA GLN A 9 11.46 7.20 12.26
C GLN A 9 11.93 6.05 11.34
N SER A 10 11.45 4.82 11.58
CA SER A 10 11.71 3.65 10.73
C SER A 10 11.11 3.76 9.32
N LYS A 11 9.93 4.36 9.17
CA LYS A 11 9.30 4.58 7.87
C LYS A 11 10.02 5.64 7.07
N GLU A 12 10.47 6.71 7.72
CA GLU A 12 11.24 7.76 7.06
C GLU A 12 12.61 7.24 6.59
N ALA A 13 13.28 6.42 7.40
CA ALA A 13 14.52 5.76 7.01
C ALA A 13 14.32 4.81 5.81
N LEU A 14 13.21 4.06 5.76
CA LEU A 14 12.86 3.22 4.64
C LEU A 14 12.59 4.02 3.35
N LEU A 15 11.87 5.14 3.44
CA LEU A 15 11.64 6.00 2.28
C LEU A 15 12.93 6.64 1.77
N LYS A 16 13.85 7.01 2.68
CA LYS A 16 15.19 7.48 2.29
C LYS A 16 15.99 6.38 1.59
N SER A 17 15.94 5.13 2.07
CA SER A 17 16.65 4.03 1.41
C SER A 17 16.11 3.74 0.00
N TYR A 18 14.79 3.82 -0.19
CA TYR A 18 14.16 3.74 -1.51
C TYR A 18 14.64 4.85 -2.46
N GLN A 19 14.72 6.08 -1.97
CA GLN A 19 15.19 7.21 -2.76
C GLN A 19 16.69 7.08 -3.12
N THR A 20 17.52 6.63 -2.18
CA THR A 20 18.94 6.35 -2.46
C THR A 20 19.09 5.29 -3.52
N ARG A 21 18.40 4.16 -3.37
CA ARG A 21 18.43 3.05 -4.34
C ARG A 21 18.00 3.49 -5.74
N LEU A 22 16.91 4.25 -5.86
CA LEU A 22 16.46 4.82 -7.13
C LEU A 22 17.56 5.66 -7.80
N LYS A 23 18.18 6.57 -7.05
CA LYS A 23 19.23 7.45 -7.57
C LYS A 23 20.45 6.66 -8.03
N ASP A 24 20.88 5.69 -7.24
CA ASP A 24 22.07 4.89 -7.52
C ASP A 24 21.85 3.97 -8.74
N ASP A 25 20.69 3.31 -8.84
CA ASP A 25 20.36 2.46 -9.99
C ASP A 25 20.25 3.27 -11.29
N VAL A 26 19.58 4.43 -11.27
CA VAL A 26 19.47 5.32 -12.44
C VAL A 26 20.83 5.87 -12.86
N ARG A 27 21.66 6.32 -11.89
CA ARG A 27 23.02 6.77 -12.16
C ARG A 27 23.85 5.67 -12.79
N SER A 28 23.82 4.47 -12.22
CA SER A 28 24.53 3.29 -12.73
C SER A 28 24.12 2.97 -14.18
N MET A 29 22.82 3.04 -14.51
CA MET A 29 22.36 2.82 -15.88
C MET A 29 22.93 3.86 -16.86
N LEU A 30 22.92 5.14 -16.47
CA LEU A 30 23.46 6.22 -17.30
C LEU A 30 24.96 6.06 -17.51
N GLU A 31 25.73 5.87 -16.44
CA GLU A 31 27.19 5.74 -16.49
C GLU A 31 27.60 4.53 -17.34
N ASN A 32 26.98 3.37 -17.15
CA ASN A 32 27.29 2.20 -17.97
C ASN A 32 26.93 2.42 -19.46
N PHE A 33 25.84 3.13 -19.76
CA PHE A 33 25.46 3.44 -21.13
C PHE A 33 26.43 4.43 -21.80
N GLU A 34 26.80 5.51 -21.11
CA GLU A 34 27.80 6.48 -21.61
C GLU A 34 29.12 5.79 -21.94
N GLU A 35 29.55 4.85 -21.11
CA GLU A 35 30.79 4.13 -21.31
C GLU A 35 30.72 3.14 -22.48
N ILE A 36 29.58 2.47 -22.70
CA ILE A 36 29.35 1.68 -23.92
C ILE A 36 29.48 2.57 -25.16
N VAL A 37 28.91 3.77 -25.13
CA VAL A 37 29.02 4.74 -26.24
C VAL A 37 30.45 5.19 -26.46
N LYS A 38 31.23 5.42 -25.39
CA LYS A 38 32.67 5.77 -25.50
C LYS A 38 33.47 4.64 -26.15
N LEU A 39 33.30 3.40 -25.68
CA LEU A 39 33.96 2.23 -26.25
C LEU A 39 33.61 2.04 -27.73
N ALA A 40 32.35 2.28 -28.11
CA ALA A 40 31.88 2.13 -29.49
C ALA A 40 32.55 3.08 -30.49
N LYS A 41 33.08 4.22 -30.03
CA LYS A 41 33.77 5.19 -30.90
C LYS A 41 35.15 4.73 -31.33
N GLY A 42 35.79 3.83 -30.57
CA GLY A 42 37.14 3.32 -30.89
C GLY A 42 38.24 4.39 -30.86
N GLU A 43 38.02 5.50 -30.15
CA GLU A 43 38.96 6.63 -30.07
C GLU A 43 40.12 6.39 -29.08
N ASN A 44 40.15 5.23 -28.41
CA ASN A 44 41.16 4.91 -27.40
C ASN A 44 42.44 4.38 -28.06
N GLU A 45 43.47 5.23 -28.18
CA GLU A 45 44.82 4.77 -28.50
C GLU A 45 45.44 4.08 -27.28
N THR A 46 45.74 2.78 -27.44
CA THR A 46 46.40 1.98 -26.41
C THR A 46 47.69 1.37 -26.96
N GLN A 47 48.56 0.89 -26.06
CA GLN A 47 49.77 0.17 -26.45
C GLN A 47 49.49 -1.28 -26.91
N LEU A 48 48.22 -1.70 -26.92
CA LEU A 48 47.80 -3.04 -27.30
C LEU A 48 47.66 -3.17 -28.83
N SER A 49 47.77 -4.41 -29.31
CA SER A 49 47.36 -4.72 -30.69
C SER A 49 45.87 -4.43 -30.86
N ARG A 50 45.47 -3.93 -32.04
CA ARG A 50 44.06 -3.65 -32.37
C ARG A 50 43.15 -4.83 -32.09
N MET A 51 43.59 -6.06 -32.42
CA MET A 51 42.78 -7.26 -32.22
C MET A 51 42.49 -7.51 -30.73
N THR A 52 43.52 -7.36 -29.88
CA THR A 52 43.38 -7.48 -28.43
C THR A 52 42.52 -6.36 -27.83
N GLN A 53 42.65 -5.14 -28.33
CA GLN A 53 41.82 -4.02 -27.90
C GLN A 53 40.33 -4.26 -28.20
N CYS A 54 40.01 -4.74 -29.42
CA CYS A 54 38.63 -5.03 -29.80
C CYS A 54 37.99 -6.12 -28.92
N GLU A 55 38.73 -7.16 -28.56
CA GLU A 55 38.24 -8.20 -27.64
C GLU A 55 37.99 -7.64 -26.24
N GLN A 56 38.91 -6.82 -25.72
CA GLN A 56 38.75 -6.15 -24.43
C GLN A 56 37.52 -5.24 -24.41
N ASP A 57 37.37 -4.37 -25.41
CA ASP A 57 36.25 -3.43 -25.51
C ASP A 57 34.91 -4.17 -25.60
N THR A 58 34.87 -5.28 -26.35
CA THR A 58 33.69 -6.13 -26.48
C THR A 58 33.30 -6.74 -25.13
N TYR A 59 34.27 -7.28 -24.39
CA TYR A 59 34.03 -7.84 -23.06
C TYR A 59 33.53 -6.78 -22.09
N GLU A 60 34.14 -5.61 -22.09
CA GLU A 60 33.76 -4.50 -21.22
C GLU A 60 32.33 -4.00 -21.55
N MET A 61 31.99 -3.85 -22.83
CA MET A 61 30.64 -3.52 -23.28
C MET A 61 29.61 -4.54 -22.76
N HIS A 62 29.91 -5.84 -22.80
CA HIS A 62 29.03 -6.88 -22.27
C HIS A 62 28.81 -6.74 -20.76
N VAL A 63 29.86 -6.52 -19.98
CA VAL A 63 29.77 -6.30 -18.53
C VAL A 63 28.93 -5.07 -18.22
N ARG A 64 29.15 -3.97 -18.95
CA ARG A 64 28.38 -2.73 -18.78
C ARG A 64 26.91 -2.92 -19.13
N ALA A 65 26.60 -3.64 -20.21
CA ALA A 65 25.22 -3.98 -20.56
C ALA A 65 24.54 -4.83 -19.47
N ALA A 66 25.25 -5.82 -18.91
CA ALA A 66 24.75 -6.63 -17.81
C ALA A 66 24.47 -5.79 -16.54
N ASN A 67 25.32 -4.80 -16.25
CA ASN A 67 25.10 -3.88 -15.13
C ASN A 67 23.83 -3.02 -15.32
N ILE A 68 23.54 -2.58 -16.55
CA ILE A 68 22.30 -1.86 -16.88
C ILE A 68 21.08 -2.74 -16.60
N VAL A 69 21.11 -4.00 -17.05
CA VAL A 69 20.00 -4.94 -16.81
C VAL A 69 19.80 -5.17 -15.31
N ARG A 70 20.88 -5.38 -14.55
CA ARG A 70 20.83 -5.57 -13.10
C ARG A 70 20.23 -4.37 -12.37
N ALA A 71 20.60 -3.14 -12.76
CA ALA A 71 20.00 -1.92 -12.22
C ALA A 71 18.50 -1.85 -12.55
N GLY A 72 18.10 -2.21 -13.78
CA GLY A 72 16.69 -2.32 -14.18
C GLY A 72 15.89 -3.31 -13.32
N GLU A 73 16.44 -4.50 -13.05
CA GLU A 73 15.82 -5.47 -12.13
C GLU A 73 15.70 -4.94 -10.70
N SER A 74 16.71 -4.22 -10.23
CA SER A 74 16.69 -3.57 -8.93
C SER A 74 15.57 -2.53 -8.83
N LEU A 75 15.36 -1.73 -9.87
CA LEU A 75 14.25 -0.77 -9.96
C LEU A 75 12.88 -1.47 -9.97
N MET A 76 12.74 -2.60 -10.68
CA MET A 76 11.49 -3.38 -10.66
C MET A 76 11.16 -3.88 -9.25
N LYS A 77 12.17 -4.37 -8.50
CA LYS A 77 12.00 -4.76 -7.09
C LYS A 77 11.60 -3.57 -6.23
N LEU A 78 12.24 -2.41 -6.40
CA LEU A 78 11.89 -1.18 -5.69
C LEU A 78 10.41 -0.78 -5.91
N VAL A 79 9.90 -0.87 -7.14
CA VAL A 79 8.49 -0.61 -7.44
C VAL A 79 7.56 -1.58 -6.69
N SER A 80 7.93 -2.87 -6.62
CA SER A 80 7.19 -3.87 -5.85
C SER A 80 7.18 -3.53 -4.34
N ASP A 81 8.34 -3.17 -3.78
CA ASP A 81 8.49 -2.80 -2.38
C ASP A 81 7.66 -1.55 -2.02
N MET A 82 7.58 -0.57 -2.94
CA MET A 82 6.73 0.61 -2.80
C MET A 82 5.24 0.26 -2.80
N LYS A 83 4.80 -0.62 -3.71
CA LYS A 83 3.40 -1.09 -3.74
C LYS A 83 3.03 -1.78 -2.42
N GLN A 84 3.89 -2.67 -1.94
CA GLN A 84 3.69 -3.35 -0.67
C GLN A 84 3.63 -2.35 0.50
N TYR A 85 4.53 -1.36 0.52
CA TYR A 85 4.50 -0.29 1.52
C TYR A 85 3.16 0.46 1.52
N LEU A 86 2.65 0.86 0.34
CA LEU A 86 1.39 1.60 0.23
C LEU A 86 0.18 0.76 0.68
N ILE A 87 0.09 -0.50 0.24
CA ILE A 87 -0.99 -1.41 0.62
C ILE A 87 -1.02 -1.64 2.14
N LEU A 88 0.14 -1.95 2.73
CA LEU A 88 0.23 -2.26 4.16
C LEU A 88 0.04 -1.03 5.06
N ASN A 89 0.41 0.17 4.59
CA ASN A 89 0.25 1.38 5.39
C ASN A 89 -1.21 1.81 5.56
N ASP A 90 -2.11 1.38 4.69
CA ASP A 90 -3.53 1.75 4.79
C ASP A 90 -4.32 0.83 5.74
N PHE A 91 -3.83 -0.38 6.02
CA PHE A 91 -4.50 -1.34 6.89
C PHE A 91 -4.84 -0.82 8.30
N PRO A 92 -3.99 -0.05 9.01
CA PRO A 92 -4.37 0.52 10.29
C PRO A 92 -5.58 1.45 10.21
N SER A 93 -5.63 2.33 9.21
CA SER A 93 -6.75 3.27 9.01
C SER A 93 -8.03 2.53 8.62
N VAL A 94 -7.92 1.52 7.74
CA VAL A 94 -9.04 0.65 7.36
C VAL A 94 -9.57 -0.13 8.57
N ASN A 95 -8.69 -0.71 9.39
CA ASN A 95 -9.08 -1.42 10.60
C ASN A 95 -9.77 -0.50 11.62
N GLU A 96 -9.28 0.73 11.78
CA GLU A 96 -9.92 1.73 12.63
C GLU A 96 -11.34 2.06 12.13
N ALA A 97 -11.51 2.28 10.82
CA ALA A 97 -12.82 2.53 10.22
C ALA A 97 -13.78 1.34 10.38
N ILE A 98 -13.31 0.11 10.17
CA ILE A 98 -14.09 -1.12 10.43
C ILE A 98 -14.50 -1.21 11.89
N GLY A 99 -13.58 -0.92 12.82
CA GLY A 99 -13.85 -0.92 14.25
C GLY A 99 -14.89 0.12 14.67
N GLN A 100 -14.80 1.34 14.12
CA GLN A 100 -15.79 2.40 14.34
C GLN A 100 -17.17 2.02 13.80
N ASN A 101 -17.24 1.57 12.55
CA ASN A 101 -18.50 1.14 11.94
C ASN A 101 -19.15 -0.01 12.73
N SER A 102 -18.34 -0.98 13.16
CA SER A 102 -18.81 -2.11 13.97
C SER A 102 -19.42 -1.64 15.30
N LYS A 103 -18.84 -0.63 15.96
CA LYS A 103 -19.42 -0.02 17.17
C LYS A 103 -20.74 0.68 16.88
N ILE A 104 -20.80 1.47 15.81
CA ILE A 104 -22.03 2.17 15.38
C ILE A 104 -23.15 1.17 15.11
N PHE A 105 -22.87 0.09 14.40
CA PHE A 105 -23.88 -0.93 14.09
C PHE A 105 -24.36 -1.66 15.34
N ARG A 106 -23.47 -2.00 16.29
CA ARG A 106 -23.91 -2.58 17.57
C ARG A 106 -24.78 -1.63 18.38
N GLN A 107 -24.45 -0.34 18.39
CA GLN A 107 -25.28 0.65 19.08
C GLN A 107 -26.67 0.74 18.45
N LYS A 108 -26.74 0.85 17.11
CA LYS A 108 -28.01 0.87 16.39
C LYS A 108 -28.84 -0.40 16.61
N GLN A 109 -28.18 -1.56 16.67
CA GLN A 109 -28.84 -2.82 16.99
C GLN A 109 -29.48 -2.76 18.39
N ALA A 110 -28.71 -2.37 19.41
CA ALA A 110 -29.23 -2.26 20.78
C ALA A 110 -30.39 -1.25 20.89
N GLU A 111 -30.31 -0.12 20.19
CA GLU A 111 -31.41 0.86 20.14
C GLU A 111 -32.66 0.30 19.47
N CYS A 112 -32.50 -0.51 18.41
CA CYS A 112 -33.61 -1.19 17.74
C CYS A 112 -34.25 -2.23 18.65
N ASP A 113 -33.43 -3.08 19.28
CA ASP A 113 -33.89 -4.11 20.21
C ASP A 113 -34.66 -3.50 21.39
N GLN A 114 -34.18 -2.38 21.94
CA GLN A 114 -34.87 -1.66 23.00
C GLN A 114 -36.23 -1.12 22.54
N LYS A 115 -36.31 -0.55 21.34
CA LYS A 115 -37.58 -0.05 20.79
C LYS A 115 -38.58 -1.18 20.55
N LEU A 116 -38.11 -2.32 20.06
CA LEU A 116 -38.94 -3.52 19.87
C LEU A 116 -39.46 -4.06 21.20
N MET A 117 -38.62 -4.07 22.24
CA MET A 117 -39.04 -4.50 23.57
C MET A 117 -40.13 -3.59 24.13
N ASN A 118 -39.94 -2.27 24.06
CA ASN A 118 -40.93 -1.30 24.53
C ASN A 118 -42.26 -1.46 23.77
N LEU A 119 -42.22 -1.58 22.43
CA LEU A 119 -43.42 -1.77 21.62
C LEU A 119 -44.16 -3.07 21.99
N ARG A 120 -43.42 -4.14 22.25
CA ARG A 120 -43.99 -5.41 22.69
C ARG A 120 -44.71 -5.25 24.04
N ASP A 121 -44.11 -4.53 24.98
CA ASP A 121 -44.70 -4.30 26.31
C ASP A 121 -45.96 -3.41 26.20
N ASP A 122 -45.92 -2.35 25.38
CA ASP A 122 -47.08 -1.50 25.10
C ASP A 122 -48.24 -2.30 24.49
N MET A 123 -47.96 -3.12 23.46
CA MET A 123 -48.98 -3.98 22.84
C MET A 123 -49.55 -5.02 23.80
N ALA A 124 -48.74 -5.53 24.72
CA ALA A 124 -49.21 -6.48 25.74
C ALA A 124 -50.14 -5.82 26.75
N ALA A 125 -49.87 -4.56 27.12
CA ALA A 125 -50.76 -3.76 27.97
C ALA A 125 -52.08 -3.48 27.26
N ASP A 126 -52.05 -2.98 26.02
CA ASP A 126 -53.26 -2.72 25.22
C ASP A 126 -54.12 -4.00 25.06
N LEU A 127 -53.51 -5.15 24.81
CA LEU A 127 -54.21 -6.42 24.70
C LEU A 127 -54.89 -6.83 26.02
N TYR A 128 -54.22 -6.60 27.15
CA TYR A 128 -54.77 -6.90 28.47
C TYR A 128 -55.99 -6.02 28.77
N ASP A 129 -55.90 -4.72 28.51
CA ASP A 129 -56.98 -3.77 28.73
C ASP A 129 -58.21 -4.13 27.85
N LEU A 130 -57.98 -4.48 26.57
CA LEU A 130 -59.04 -4.92 25.66
C LEU A 130 -59.69 -6.25 26.10
N GLU A 131 -58.89 -7.18 26.62
CA GLU A 131 -59.40 -8.45 27.15
C GLU A 131 -60.28 -8.22 28.39
N GLU A 132 -59.84 -7.34 29.31
CA GLU A 132 -60.62 -6.97 30.49
C GLU A 132 -61.94 -6.29 30.11
N GLU A 133 -61.92 -5.32 29.18
CA GLU A 133 -63.13 -4.66 28.67
C GLU A 133 -64.10 -5.67 28.02
N TYR A 134 -63.59 -6.60 27.22
CA TYR A 134 -64.41 -7.64 26.59
C TYR A 134 -65.12 -8.51 27.63
N TYR A 135 -64.42 -8.94 28.67
CA TYR A 135 -65.00 -9.81 29.68
C TYR A 135 -65.91 -9.10 30.69
N THR A 136 -65.69 -7.80 30.92
CA THR A 136 -66.51 -6.95 31.81
C THR A 136 -67.68 -6.29 31.11
N SER A 137 -67.72 -6.30 29.77
CA SER A 137 -68.82 -5.77 28.98
C SER A 137 -70.16 -6.42 29.35
N ILE A 138 -71.16 -5.57 29.54
CA ILE A 138 -72.54 -5.91 29.91
C ILE A 138 -73.32 -6.50 28.71
N TYR A 139 -72.76 -6.41 27.51
CA TYR A 139 -73.26 -7.01 26.28
C TYR A 139 -72.49 -8.32 26.01
N LYS A 140 -72.85 -9.39 26.72
CA LYS A 140 -72.51 -10.77 26.35
C LYS A 140 -73.71 -11.44 25.72
#